data_AF-A0A7L1P7J8-F1
#
_entry.id   AF-A0A7L1P7J8-F1
#
_cell.length_a   1.000
_cell.length_b   1.000
_cell.length_c   1.000
_cell.angle_alpha   90.00
_cell.angle_beta   90.00
_cell.angle_gamma   90.00
#
_symmetry.space_group_name_H-M   'P 1'
#
loop_
_entity.id
_entity.type
_entity.pdbx_description
1 polymer ?
#
loop_
_entity_poly.entity_id
_entity_poly.type
_entity_poly.pdbx_seq_one_letter_code
_entity_poly.pdbx_strand_id
1 'polypeptide(L)'
;MSNYIHVPPGSPEVPKLDITVSEREGPGYRQGALQLLRRLRPHWRPEEVTLQLFTDGITNKLIGCYVGDITDDVVLVRIYGNKTELLVDRDEEVKSFRVLQAHGCAPQLYCTFNNGLCYEFMQGEALDPEHVCNPDIFRLIARQLAKIHTIHAHNGWIPKSNLWLKMGKYFSLIPTEFADEGVNKRFLSDIPSPQVLQEEMAWMKERLSNLGSPVVLCHNDLLCKNIIYNKKRG
;
A
#
# COMPACT_ATOMS: atom_id res chain seq x y z
N MET A 1 5.28 -22.02 -13.67
CA MET A 1 6.12 -20.79 -13.71
C MET A 1 5.34 -19.68 -13.02
N SER A 2 5.65 -19.38 -11.77
CA SER A 2 4.72 -18.73 -10.85
C SER A 2 5.30 -17.42 -10.32
N ASN A 3 4.70 -16.29 -10.71
CA ASN A 3 4.96 -14.92 -10.23
C ASN A 3 4.46 -14.67 -8.80
N TYR A 4 4.41 -15.69 -7.93
CA TYR A 4 3.58 -15.62 -6.72
C TYR A 4 4.40 -15.31 -5.48
N ILE A 5 3.93 -14.31 -4.75
CA ILE A 5 4.35 -14.04 -3.38
C ILE A 5 3.85 -15.20 -2.52
N HIS A 6 4.77 -15.95 -1.92
CA HIS A 6 4.44 -17.12 -1.09
C HIS A 6 4.28 -16.69 0.37
N VAL A 7 3.04 -16.76 0.86
CA VAL A 7 2.76 -16.52 2.28
C VAL A 7 3.34 -17.68 3.10
N PRO A 8 4.16 -17.42 4.15
CA PRO A 8 4.74 -18.47 4.98
C PRO A 8 3.70 -19.42 5.57
N PRO A 9 3.97 -20.73 5.62
CA PRO A 9 3.10 -21.70 6.31
C PRO A 9 2.87 -21.29 7.77
N GLY A 10 1.63 -21.38 8.25
CA GLY A 10 1.28 -20.98 9.61
C GLY A 10 1.01 -19.48 9.82
N SER A 11 1.16 -18.65 8.78
CA SER A 11 0.68 -17.26 8.81
C SER A 11 -0.82 -17.23 9.10
N PRO A 12 -1.30 -16.38 10.04
CA PRO A 12 -2.72 -16.28 10.36
C PRO A 12 -3.58 -16.09 9.10
N GLU A 13 -4.71 -16.78 9.03
CA GLU A 13 -5.71 -16.50 8.00
C GLU A 13 -6.30 -15.11 8.21
N VAL A 14 -6.53 -14.40 7.10
CA VAL A 14 -7.13 -13.08 7.11
C VAL A 14 -8.56 -13.24 6.63
N PRO A 15 -9.57 -13.05 7.50
CA PRO A 15 -10.96 -13.20 7.09
C PRO A 15 -11.33 -12.14 6.05
N LYS A 16 -12.10 -12.54 5.03
CA LYS A 16 -12.72 -11.65 4.07
C LYS A 16 -14.17 -11.42 4.48
N LEU A 17 -14.52 -10.18 4.81
CA LEU A 17 -15.87 -9.78 5.19
C LEU A 17 -16.62 -9.26 3.97
N ASP A 18 -17.82 -9.75 3.73
CA ASP A 18 -18.72 -9.25 2.68
C ASP A 18 -19.40 -7.95 3.12
N ILE A 19 -18.60 -6.88 3.21
CA ILE A 19 -19.00 -5.53 3.62
C ILE A 19 -18.36 -4.55 2.64
N THR A 20 -19.13 -3.57 2.21
CA THR A 20 -18.65 -2.46 1.37
C THR A 20 -18.82 -1.15 2.14
N VAL A 21 -17.75 -0.38 2.29
CA VAL A 21 -17.77 0.91 2.99
C VAL A 21 -17.89 2.04 1.98
N SER A 22 -18.87 2.93 2.16
CA SER A 22 -19.05 4.07 1.25
C SER A 22 -17.84 5.01 1.28
N GLU A 23 -17.37 5.43 0.11
CA GLU A 23 -16.30 6.43 -0.03
C GLU A 23 -16.79 7.87 0.16
N ARG A 24 -18.10 8.13 0.07
CA ARG A 24 -18.65 9.50 0.16
C ARG A 24 -18.67 9.97 1.60
N GLU A 25 -18.20 11.20 1.83
CA GLU A 25 -18.31 11.86 3.13
C GLU A 25 -19.79 11.99 3.51
N GLY A 26 -20.14 11.45 4.68
CA GLY A 26 -21.51 11.35 5.16
C GLY A 26 -21.71 10.16 6.10
N PRO A 27 -22.93 9.87 6.54
CA PRO A 27 -23.21 8.78 7.50
C PRO A 27 -22.82 7.40 6.97
N GLY A 28 -22.68 7.23 5.65
CA GLY A 28 -22.40 5.95 5.01
C GLY A 28 -21.04 5.33 5.34
N TYR A 29 -19.96 6.12 5.43
CA TYR A 29 -18.65 5.57 5.80
C TYR A 29 -18.62 5.15 7.28
N ARG A 30 -19.29 5.92 8.15
CA ARG A 30 -19.43 5.58 9.58
C ARG A 30 -20.18 4.28 9.77
N GLN A 31 -21.29 4.10 9.06
CA GLN A 31 -22.08 2.87 9.14
C GLN A 31 -21.26 1.64 8.71
N GLY A 32 -20.54 1.72 7.59
CA GLY A 32 -19.69 0.62 7.12
C GLY A 32 -18.54 0.31 8.08
N ALA A 33 -17.85 1.33 8.59
CA ALA A 33 -16.79 1.15 9.59
C ALA A 33 -17.31 0.48 10.87
N LEU A 34 -18.47 0.90 11.39
CA LEU A 34 -19.09 0.28 12.57
C LEU A 34 -19.50 -1.19 12.34
N GLN A 35 -19.95 -1.55 11.13
CA GLN A 35 -20.24 -2.96 10.80
C GLN A 35 -18.97 -3.82 10.85
N LEU A 36 -17.84 -3.30 10.34
CA LEU A 36 -16.54 -3.97 10.44
C LEU A 36 -16.13 -4.11 11.91
N LEU A 37 -16.23 -3.05 12.70
CA LEU A 37 -15.86 -3.04 14.12
C LEU A 37 -16.69 -3.99 14.97
N ARG A 38 -17.98 -4.19 14.67
CA ARG A 38 -18.80 -5.22 15.36
C ARG A 38 -18.22 -6.63 15.23
N ARG A 39 -17.50 -6.92 14.15
CA ARG A 39 -16.81 -8.21 13.95
C ARG A 39 -15.42 -8.22 14.61
N LEU A 40 -14.68 -7.12 14.51
CA LEU A 40 -13.29 -7.04 14.97
C LEU A 40 -13.15 -6.76 16.48
N ARG A 41 -14.09 -6.01 17.04
CA ARG A 41 -14.15 -5.54 18.44
C ARG A 41 -15.61 -5.56 18.92
N PRO A 42 -16.21 -6.75 19.15
CA PRO A 42 -17.62 -6.87 19.54
C PRO A 42 -17.97 -6.22 20.88
N HIS A 43 -16.97 -5.93 21.71
CA HIS A 43 -17.12 -5.25 22.99
C HIS A 43 -17.17 -3.71 22.87
N TRP A 44 -16.85 -3.14 21.71
CA TRP A 44 -16.95 -1.71 21.48
C TRP A 44 -18.42 -1.30 21.24
N ARG A 45 -18.91 -0.39 22.06
CA ARG A 45 -20.24 0.19 21.88
C ARG A 45 -20.24 1.19 20.74
N PRO A 46 -21.08 1.05 19.70
CA PRO A 46 -21.06 1.92 18.51
C PRO A 46 -21.19 3.43 18.81
N GLU A 47 -21.78 3.78 19.93
CA GLU A 47 -21.99 5.15 20.42
C GLU A 47 -20.70 5.76 20.98
N GLU A 48 -19.79 4.93 21.51
CA GLU A 48 -18.52 5.34 22.12
C GLU A 48 -17.36 5.34 21.11
N VAL A 49 -17.56 4.76 19.92
CA VAL A 49 -16.55 4.69 18.86
C VAL A 49 -16.37 6.06 18.20
N THR A 50 -15.14 6.56 18.33
CA THR A 50 -14.64 7.76 17.65
C THR A 50 -13.99 7.38 16.32
N LEU A 51 -14.28 8.16 15.28
CA LEU A 51 -13.73 7.98 13.94
C LEU A 51 -12.88 9.21 13.60
N GLN A 52 -11.62 8.98 13.25
CA GLN A 52 -10.69 10.01 12.82
C GLN A 52 -10.29 9.75 11.36
N LEU A 53 -10.50 10.74 10.50
CA LEU A 53 -10.10 10.65 9.10
C LEU A 53 -8.64 11.12 8.96
N PHE A 54 -7.82 10.34 8.24
CA PHE A 54 -6.48 10.73 7.83
C PHE A 54 -6.51 11.16 6.37
N THR A 55 -6.03 12.38 6.10
CA THR A 55 -6.12 13.04 4.78
C THR A 55 -4.79 13.09 4.03
N ASP A 56 -3.71 12.57 4.60
CA ASP A 56 -2.36 12.67 4.01
C ASP A 56 -2.12 11.72 2.83
N GLY A 57 -3.02 10.75 2.61
CA GLY A 57 -2.95 9.80 1.50
C GLY A 57 -3.61 10.33 0.23
N ILE A 58 -2.94 10.18 -0.92
CA ILE A 58 -3.47 10.63 -2.22
C ILE A 58 -4.52 9.63 -2.77
N THR A 59 -4.23 8.33 -2.67
CA THR A 59 -4.96 7.28 -3.40
C THR A 59 -5.97 6.50 -2.57
N ASN A 60 -5.95 6.59 -1.24
CA ASN A 60 -6.82 5.77 -0.38
C ASN A 60 -7.38 6.63 0.75
N LYS A 61 -8.61 6.33 1.19
CA LYS A 61 -9.17 6.92 2.40
C LYS A 61 -8.81 6.06 3.59
N LEU A 62 -8.33 6.68 4.67
CA LEU A 62 -7.91 5.98 5.88
C LEU A 62 -8.66 6.55 7.09
N ILE A 63 -9.34 5.68 7.83
CA ILE A 63 -10.12 6.03 9.01
C ILE A 63 -9.54 5.29 10.21
N GLY A 64 -9.13 6.00 11.25
CA GLY A 64 -8.82 5.43 12.56
C GLY A 64 -10.09 5.31 13.39
N CYS A 65 -10.33 4.14 13.97
CA CYS A 65 -11.46 3.87 14.83
C CYS A 65 -10.97 3.42 16.21
N TYR A 66 -11.46 4.06 17.27
CA TYR A 66 -11.05 3.78 18.65
C TYR A 66 -12.14 4.18 19.66
N VAL A 67 -12.00 3.72 20.91
CA VAL A 67 -12.90 4.04 22.03
C VAL A 67 -12.10 4.69 23.16
N GLY A 68 -12.59 5.82 23.68
CA GLY A 68 -11.92 6.59 24.74
C GLY A 68 -10.61 7.25 24.29
N ASP A 69 -9.71 7.53 25.23
CA ASP A 69 -8.40 8.16 24.98
C ASP A 69 -7.27 7.14 24.72
N ILE A 70 -7.61 5.85 24.61
CA ILE A 70 -6.61 4.78 24.57
C ILE A 70 -6.07 4.67 23.13
N THR A 71 -4.90 5.26 22.91
CA THR A 71 -4.12 5.14 21.66
C THR A 71 -3.56 3.72 21.41
N ASP A 72 -3.87 2.76 22.28
CA ASP A 72 -3.32 1.41 22.25
C ASP A 72 -4.18 0.41 21.46
N ASP A 73 -5.51 0.61 21.36
CA ASP A 73 -6.39 -0.24 20.54
C ASP A 73 -7.12 0.60 19.50
N VAL A 74 -6.41 0.93 18.42
CA VAL A 74 -6.93 1.67 17.27
C VAL A 74 -6.96 0.74 16.05
N VAL A 75 -8.12 0.66 15.41
CA VAL A 75 -8.32 -0.07 14.15
C VAL A 75 -8.28 0.92 12.99
N LEU A 76 -7.35 0.71 12.05
CA LEU A 76 -7.32 1.45 10.80
C LEU A 76 -8.19 0.76 9.76
N VAL A 77 -9.16 1.48 9.21
CA VAL A 77 -10.00 1.08 8.08
C VAL A 77 -9.50 1.83 6.85
N ARG A 78 -8.84 1.12 5.92
CA ARG A 78 -8.38 1.67 4.64
C ARG A 78 -9.32 1.26 3.54
N ILE A 79 -9.91 2.25 2.88
CA ILE A 79 -10.79 2.09 1.73
C ILE A 79 -9.97 2.38 0.48
N TYR A 80 -10.00 1.47 -0.49
CA TYR A 80 -9.30 1.64 -1.76
C TYR A 80 -9.88 2.84 -2.52
N GLY A 81 -9.02 3.65 -3.14
CA GLY A 81 -9.51 4.75 -3.97
C GLY A 81 -10.08 4.28 -5.30
N ASN A 82 -10.96 5.11 -5.85
CA ASN A 82 -11.62 4.87 -7.13
C ASN A 82 -10.62 4.51 -8.26
N LYS A 83 -10.88 3.41 -8.98
CA LYS A 83 -10.11 2.89 -10.13
C LYS A 83 -8.66 2.50 -9.83
N THR A 84 -8.25 2.43 -8.57
CA THR A 84 -6.87 2.04 -8.22
C THR A 84 -6.60 0.55 -8.50
N GLU A 85 -7.63 -0.27 -8.63
CA GLU A 85 -7.57 -1.67 -9.08
C GLU A 85 -7.04 -1.86 -10.51
N LEU A 86 -7.12 -0.82 -11.36
CA LEU A 86 -6.47 -0.84 -12.68
C LEU A 86 -4.95 -0.94 -12.55
N LEU A 87 -4.39 -0.36 -11.48
CA LEU A 87 -2.95 -0.26 -11.23
C LEU A 87 -2.45 -1.26 -10.19
N VAL A 88 -3.33 -1.73 -9.30
CA VAL A 88 -2.99 -2.56 -8.13
C VAL A 88 -3.81 -3.84 -8.12
N ASP A 89 -3.12 -4.98 -8.12
CA ASP A 89 -3.73 -6.30 -7.89
C ASP A 89 -3.95 -6.48 -6.38
N ARG A 90 -5.21 -6.63 -5.97
CA ARG A 90 -5.60 -6.71 -4.55
C ARG A 90 -5.22 -8.02 -3.90
N ASP A 91 -5.24 -9.11 -4.66
CA ASP A 91 -4.88 -10.42 -4.13
C ASP A 91 -3.37 -10.48 -3.86
N GLU A 92 -2.56 -9.91 -4.76
CA GLU A 92 -1.12 -9.77 -4.54
C GLU A 92 -0.79 -8.73 -3.45
N GLU A 93 -1.56 -7.64 -3.30
CA GLU A 93 -1.42 -6.68 -2.20
C GLU A 93 -1.62 -7.39 -0.84
N VAL A 94 -2.69 -8.18 -0.70
CA VAL A 94 -2.98 -8.92 0.53
C VAL A 94 -1.91 -9.98 0.81
N LYS A 95 -1.43 -10.72 -0.21
CA LYS A 95 -0.33 -11.69 -0.03
C LYS A 95 0.95 -10.99 0.43
N SER A 96 1.31 -9.87 -0.21
CA SER A 96 2.48 -9.05 0.18
C SER A 96 2.38 -8.61 1.63
N PHE A 97 1.21 -8.10 2.02
CA PHE A 97 0.95 -7.63 3.38
C PHE A 97 1.14 -8.76 4.40
N ARG A 98 0.57 -9.94 4.14
CA ARG A 98 0.71 -11.11 5.03
C ARG A 98 2.16 -11.58 5.15
N VAL A 99 2.92 -11.57 4.06
CA VAL A 99 4.36 -11.89 4.08
C VAL A 99 5.13 -10.90 4.95
N LEU A 100 4.88 -9.60 4.78
CA LEU A 100 5.53 -8.56 5.56
C LEU A 100 5.16 -8.66 7.05
N GLN A 101 3.88 -8.91 7.36
CA GLN A 101 3.40 -9.10 8.72
C GLN A 101 4.07 -10.30 9.40
N ALA A 102 4.18 -11.44 8.70
CA ALA A 102 4.84 -12.65 9.23
C ALA A 102 6.32 -12.42 9.59
N HIS A 103 6.97 -11.44 8.96
CA HIS A 103 8.34 -11.04 9.26
C HIS A 103 8.43 -9.81 10.17
N GLY A 104 7.31 -9.29 10.69
CA GLY A 104 7.27 -8.09 11.53
C GLY A 104 7.73 -6.83 10.77
N CYS A 105 7.38 -6.72 9.50
CA CYS A 105 7.61 -5.56 8.62
C CYS A 105 6.30 -4.85 8.21
N ALA A 106 5.15 -5.37 8.63
CA ALA A 106 3.85 -4.74 8.49
C ALA A 106 3.04 -4.92 9.78
N PRO A 107 2.09 -4.02 10.10
CA PRO A 107 1.18 -4.16 11.23
C PRO A 107 0.31 -5.42 11.11
N GLN A 108 -0.40 -5.76 12.18
CA GLN A 108 -1.36 -6.86 12.12
C GLN A 108 -2.53 -6.54 11.16
N LEU A 109 -2.71 -7.37 10.13
CA LEU A 109 -3.88 -7.34 9.26
C LEU A 109 -5.04 -8.08 9.93
N TYR A 110 -6.12 -7.37 10.23
CA TYR A 110 -7.28 -7.92 10.92
C TYR A 110 -8.27 -8.59 9.97
N CYS A 111 -8.62 -7.93 8.86
CA CYS A 111 -9.50 -8.48 7.84
C CYS A 111 -9.36 -7.74 6.51
N THR A 112 -9.87 -8.34 5.45
CA THR A 112 -10.18 -7.65 4.19
C THR A 112 -11.69 -7.50 4.03
N PHE A 113 -12.12 -6.54 3.24
CA PHE A 113 -13.52 -6.35 2.87
C PHE A 113 -13.63 -5.96 1.39
N ASN A 114 -14.84 -5.81 0.86
CA ASN A 114 -15.07 -5.75 -0.58
C ASN A 114 -14.29 -4.64 -1.29
N ASN A 115 -14.05 -3.52 -0.61
CA ASN A 115 -13.33 -2.37 -1.13
C ASN A 115 -12.23 -1.85 -0.18
N GLY A 116 -11.59 -2.73 0.59
CA GLY A 116 -10.50 -2.30 1.47
C GLY A 116 -9.98 -3.35 2.44
N LEU A 117 -9.26 -2.87 3.45
CA LEU A 117 -8.63 -3.69 4.48
C LEU A 117 -8.61 -2.98 5.85
N CYS A 118 -8.65 -3.78 6.92
CA CYS A 118 -8.56 -3.31 8.30
C CYS A 118 -7.28 -3.83 8.95
N TYR A 119 -6.48 -2.96 9.54
CA TYR A 119 -5.21 -3.31 10.17
C TYR A 119 -4.92 -2.48 11.41
N GLU A 120 -3.92 -2.91 12.17
CA GLU A 120 -3.46 -2.26 13.38
C GLU A 120 -2.87 -0.87 13.10
N PHE A 121 -3.17 0.09 13.98
CA PHE A 121 -2.52 1.40 13.98
C PHE A 121 -1.10 1.31 14.54
N MET A 122 -0.14 1.83 13.77
CA MET A 122 1.25 1.92 14.23
C MET A 122 1.46 3.26 14.94
N GLN A 123 1.77 3.21 16.24
CA GLN A 123 2.14 4.41 16.99
C GLN A 123 3.44 5.02 16.46
N GLY A 124 3.41 6.31 16.19
CA GLY A 124 4.54 7.08 15.71
C GLY A 124 4.09 8.26 14.86
N GLU A 125 5.07 8.96 14.29
CA GLU A 125 4.85 10.10 13.42
C GLU A 125 5.30 9.74 12.00
N ALA A 126 4.51 10.14 11.00
CA ALA A 126 4.89 9.99 9.60
C ALA A 126 6.00 11.00 9.27
N LEU A 127 7.08 10.53 8.64
CA LEU A 127 8.25 11.38 8.40
C LEU A 127 8.01 12.45 7.31
N ASP A 128 8.82 13.49 7.40
CA ASP A 128 8.98 14.57 6.42
C ASP A 128 10.39 14.56 5.81
N PRO A 129 10.62 15.24 4.67
CA PRO A 129 11.91 15.25 3.99
C PRO A 129 13.10 15.67 4.89
N GLU A 130 12.91 16.60 5.84
CA GLU A 130 13.97 16.96 6.79
C GLU A 130 14.40 15.79 7.70
N HIS A 131 13.48 14.89 8.04
CA HIS A 131 13.74 13.79 8.96
C HIS A 131 14.62 12.72 8.34
N VAL A 132 14.41 12.40 7.06
CA VAL A 132 15.14 11.32 6.37
C VAL A 132 16.62 11.68 6.11
N CYS A 133 16.99 12.96 6.23
CA CYS A 133 18.37 13.42 6.18
C CYS A 133 19.11 13.21 7.52
N ASN A 134 18.40 12.94 8.62
CA ASN A 134 19.02 12.72 9.92
C ASN A 134 19.78 11.38 9.94
N PRO A 135 21.09 11.37 10.30
CA PRO A 135 21.89 10.16 10.39
C PRO A 135 21.35 9.03 11.26
N ASP A 136 20.63 9.36 12.32
CA ASP A 136 20.07 8.36 13.22
C ASP A 136 18.83 7.71 12.60
N ILE A 137 18.01 8.49 11.89
CA ILE A 137 16.78 8.04 11.25
C ILE A 137 17.08 7.26 9.96
N PHE A 138 17.93 7.75 9.06
CA PHE A 138 18.19 7.05 7.80
C PHE A 138 18.81 5.67 8.03
N ARG A 139 19.61 5.50 9.09
CA ARG A 139 20.16 4.19 9.46
C ARG A 139 19.07 3.22 9.89
N LEU A 140 18.04 3.68 10.58
CA LEU A 140 16.88 2.85 10.93
C LEU A 140 16.09 2.45 9.67
N ILE A 141 15.85 3.40 8.76
CA ILE A 141 15.19 3.14 7.48
C ILE A 141 15.96 2.08 6.68
N ALA A 142 17.28 2.23 6.55
CA ALA A 142 18.14 1.29 5.83
C ALA A 142 18.10 -0.12 6.43
N ARG A 143 18.08 -0.25 7.77
CA ARG A 143 17.94 -1.56 8.45
C ARG A 143 16.59 -2.21 8.18
N GLN A 144 15.49 -1.44 8.19
CA GLN A 144 14.17 -1.97 7.88
C GLN A 144 14.05 -2.39 6.42
N LEU A 145 14.60 -1.61 5.48
CA LEU A 145 14.67 -2.01 4.07
C LEU A 145 15.48 -3.29 3.88
N ALA A 146 16.64 -3.41 4.53
CA ALA A 146 17.45 -4.62 4.47
C ALA A 146 16.65 -5.84 4.95
N LYS A 147 15.90 -5.71 6.06
CA LYS A 147 15.02 -6.75 6.58
C LYS A 147 13.94 -7.17 5.56
N ILE A 148 13.30 -6.21 4.88
CA ILE A 148 12.33 -6.50 3.82
C ILE A 148 13.00 -7.23 2.65
N HIS A 149 14.16 -6.76 2.20
CA HIS A 149 14.89 -7.31 1.07
C HIS A 149 15.36 -8.76 1.32
N THR A 150 15.58 -9.17 2.58
CA THR A 150 16.02 -10.53 2.93
C THR A 150 14.91 -11.59 3.01
N ILE A 151 13.62 -11.20 3.01
CA ILE A 151 12.49 -12.13 3.28
C ILE A 151 12.47 -13.36 2.35
N HIS A 152 12.91 -13.24 1.10
CA HIS A 152 12.92 -14.35 0.14
C HIS A 152 14.31 -14.97 -0.10
N ALA A 153 15.37 -14.38 0.45
CA ALA A 153 16.73 -14.83 0.24
C ALA A 153 16.99 -16.25 0.80
N HIS A 154 16.18 -16.69 1.78
CA HIS A 154 16.42 -17.91 2.55
C HIS A 154 15.63 -19.13 2.08
N ASN A 155 14.64 -18.96 1.18
CA ASN A 155 13.73 -20.05 0.79
C ASN A 155 14.10 -20.70 -0.55
N GLY A 156 15.25 -20.37 -1.14
CA GLY A 156 15.73 -20.92 -2.41
C GLY A 156 14.97 -20.45 -3.65
N TRP A 157 14.01 -19.53 -3.49
CA TRP A 157 13.27 -18.94 -4.60
C TRP A 157 14.04 -17.79 -5.22
N ILE A 158 14.19 -17.80 -6.55
CA ILE A 158 14.76 -16.68 -7.30
C ILE A 158 13.61 -15.72 -7.65
N PRO A 159 13.50 -14.55 -6.98
CA PRO A 159 12.45 -13.60 -7.30
C PRO A 159 12.65 -13.06 -8.73
N LYS A 160 11.53 -12.85 -9.42
CA LYS A 160 11.52 -12.21 -10.75
C LYS A 160 10.92 -10.82 -10.62
N SER A 161 11.60 -9.83 -11.19
CA SER A 161 11.08 -8.47 -11.22
C SER A 161 9.83 -8.41 -12.10
N ASN A 162 8.76 -7.82 -11.56
CA ASN A 162 7.53 -7.53 -12.31
C ASN A 162 7.50 -6.10 -12.88
N LEU A 163 8.58 -5.33 -12.72
CA LEU A 163 8.65 -3.91 -13.11
C LEU A 163 8.21 -3.69 -14.57
N TRP A 164 8.83 -4.41 -15.50
CA TRP A 164 8.56 -4.23 -16.94
C TRP A 164 7.16 -4.69 -17.36
N LEU A 165 6.63 -5.74 -16.72
CA LEU A 165 5.24 -6.17 -16.93
C LEU A 165 4.27 -5.10 -16.44
N LYS A 166 4.54 -4.50 -15.28
CA LYS A 166 3.72 -3.45 -14.69
C LYS A 166 3.73 -2.17 -15.55
N MET A 167 4.91 -1.76 -16.03
CA MET A 167 5.06 -0.63 -16.95
C MET A 167 4.27 -0.86 -18.25
N GLY A 168 4.36 -2.05 -18.85
CA GLY A 168 3.56 -2.40 -20.03
C GLY A 168 2.05 -2.30 -19.78
N LYS A 169 1.57 -2.77 -18.62
CA LYS A 169 0.17 -2.60 -18.21
C LYS A 169 -0.20 -1.12 -18.10
N TYR A 170 0.65 -0.28 -17.50
CA TYR A 170 0.40 1.16 -17.38
C TYR A 170 0.30 1.84 -18.75
N PHE A 171 1.18 1.50 -19.69
CA PHE A 171 1.09 2.01 -21.05
C PHE A 171 -0.20 1.58 -21.77
N SER A 172 -0.70 0.36 -21.52
CA SER A 172 -1.98 -0.08 -22.09
C SER A 172 -3.20 0.67 -21.56
N LEU A 173 -3.05 1.41 -20.44
CA LEU A 173 -4.11 2.23 -19.85
C LEU A 173 -4.05 3.70 -20.31
N ILE A 174 -3.02 4.10 -21.05
CA ILE A 174 -2.91 5.47 -21.59
C ILE A 174 -4.04 5.64 -22.61
N PRO A 175 -4.93 6.64 -22.44
CA PRO A 175 -6.00 6.88 -23.38
C PRO A 175 -5.44 7.43 -24.70
N THR A 176 -6.16 7.21 -25.80
CA THR A 176 -5.83 7.81 -27.10
C THR A 176 -6.21 9.29 -27.14
N GLU A 177 -7.25 9.67 -26.41
CA GLU A 177 -7.75 11.04 -26.33
C GLU A 177 -8.52 11.27 -25.02
N PHE A 178 -8.68 12.54 -24.67
CA PHE A 178 -9.54 12.99 -23.58
C PHE A 178 -10.76 13.74 -24.13
N ALA A 179 -11.91 13.60 -23.46
CA ALA A 179 -13.15 14.29 -23.85
C ALA A 179 -13.08 15.81 -23.68
N ASP A 180 -12.29 16.29 -22.72
CA ASP A 180 -12.02 17.73 -22.55
C ASP A 180 -10.96 18.17 -23.57
N GLU A 181 -11.32 19.11 -24.45
CA GLU A 181 -10.43 19.56 -25.53
C GLU A 181 -9.14 20.21 -25.02
N GLY A 182 -9.21 20.94 -23.89
CA GLY A 182 -8.04 21.59 -23.30
C GLY A 182 -7.06 20.58 -22.74
N VAL A 183 -7.57 19.58 -22.01
CA VAL A 183 -6.78 18.44 -21.52
C VAL A 183 -6.24 17.61 -22.67
N ASN A 184 -7.04 17.34 -23.69
CA ASN A 184 -6.61 16.55 -24.85
C ASN A 184 -5.51 17.25 -25.64
N LYS A 185 -5.64 18.57 -25.85
CA LYS A 185 -4.62 19.36 -26.53
C LYS A 185 -3.29 19.30 -25.77
N ARG A 186 -3.31 19.47 -24.44
CA ARG A 186 -2.12 19.35 -23.60
C ARG A 186 -1.57 17.93 -23.59
N PHE A 187 -2.42 16.91 -23.55
CA PHE A 187 -1.99 15.52 -23.63
C PHE A 187 -1.23 15.25 -24.93
N LEU A 188 -1.75 15.71 -26.06
CA LEU A 188 -1.12 15.52 -27.37
C LEU A 188 0.12 16.39 -27.58
N SER A 189 0.27 17.52 -26.89
CA SER A 189 1.44 18.42 -27.02
C SER A 189 2.56 18.13 -26.02
N ASP A 190 2.20 17.86 -24.75
CA ASP A 190 3.14 17.82 -23.63
C ASP A 190 3.66 16.42 -23.37
N ILE A 191 2.93 15.38 -23.80
CA ILE A 191 3.27 13.97 -23.57
C ILE A 191 3.82 13.35 -24.85
N PRO A 192 4.98 12.66 -24.80
CA PRO A 192 5.51 11.93 -25.94
C PRO A 192 4.52 10.89 -26.47
N SER A 193 4.61 10.58 -27.77
CA SER A 193 3.73 9.58 -28.38
C SER A 193 3.93 8.20 -27.72
N PRO A 194 2.91 7.32 -27.76
CA PRO A 194 3.03 5.97 -27.23
C PRO A 194 4.23 5.19 -27.80
N GLN A 195 4.59 5.45 -29.06
CA GLN A 195 5.76 4.83 -29.72
C GLN A 195 7.06 5.28 -29.05
N VAL A 196 7.23 6.59 -28.84
CA VAL A 196 8.42 7.14 -28.16
C VAL A 196 8.50 6.60 -26.73
N LEU A 197 7.38 6.55 -25.99
CA LEU A 197 7.37 5.98 -24.63
C LEU A 197 7.76 4.49 -24.60
N GLN A 198 7.37 3.71 -25.61
CA GLN A 198 7.76 2.30 -25.74
C GLN A 198 9.25 2.14 -26.06
N GLU A 199 9.79 2.99 -26.94
CA GLU A 199 11.22 3.02 -27.27
C GLU A 199 12.07 3.38 -26.05
N GLU A 200 11.69 4.42 -25.30
CA GLU A 200 12.34 4.82 -24.05
C GLU A 200 12.29 3.71 -22.99
N MET A 201 11.15 3.01 -22.87
CA MET A 201 11.05 1.84 -21.98
C MET A 201 11.96 0.70 -22.42
N ALA A 202 12.04 0.41 -23.73
CA ALA A 202 12.93 -0.63 -24.25
C ALA A 202 14.40 -0.29 -23.97
N TRP A 203 14.79 0.97 -24.19
CA TRP A 203 16.11 1.49 -23.88
C TRP A 203 16.44 1.38 -22.37
N MET A 204 15.52 1.78 -21.49
CA MET A 204 15.69 1.63 -20.04
C MET A 204 15.83 0.15 -19.66
N LYS A 205 15.02 -0.73 -20.24
CA LYS A 205 15.07 -2.16 -19.96
C LYS A 205 16.40 -2.78 -20.36
N GLU A 206 16.92 -2.43 -21.53
CA GLU A 206 18.23 -2.89 -21.99
C GLU A 206 19.34 -2.48 -21.02
N ARG A 207 19.37 -1.21 -20.60
CA ARG A 207 20.43 -0.71 -19.72
C ARG A 207 20.31 -1.22 -18.29
N LEU A 208 19.13 -1.15 -17.70
CA LEU A 208 18.93 -1.48 -16.29
C LEU A 208 18.99 -2.98 -16.02
N SER A 209 18.57 -3.83 -16.97
CA SER A 209 18.63 -5.29 -16.80
C SER A 209 20.07 -5.81 -16.76
N ASN A 210 21.04 -5.05 -17.29
CA ASN A 210 22.45 -5.42 -17.35
C ASN A 210 23.25 -4.99 -16.12
N LEU A 211 22.66 -4.25 -15.18
CA LEU A 211 23.36 -3.76 -13.98
C LEU A 211 23.68 -4.85 -12.95
N GLY A 212 23.11 -6.05 -13.08
CA GLY A 212 23.31 -7.14 -12.12
C GLY A 212 22.74 -6.84 -10.72
N SER A 213 21.85 -5.86 -10.59
CA SER A 213 21.19 -5.54 -9.33
C SER A 213 20.32 -6.73 -8.88
N PRO A 214 20.52 -7.26 -7.67
CA PRO A 214 19.72 -8.38 -7.18
C PRO A 214 18.23 -8.02 -7.14
N VAL A 215 17.40 -8.89 -7.71
CA VAL A 215 15.95 -8.78 -7.52
C VAL A 215 15.66 -9.24 -6.09
N VAL A 216 14.94 -8.42 -5.34
CA VAL A 216 14.51 -8.71 -3.97
C VAL A 216 13.06 -8.27 -3.79
N LEU A 217 12.45 -8.64 -2.66
CA LEU A 217 11.17 -8.05 -2.27
C LEU A 217 11.40 -6.57 -1.95
N CYS A 218 10.70 -5.68 -2.63
CA CYS A 218 10.84 -4.23 -2.46
C CYS A 218 9.52 -3.61 -2.00
N HIS A 219 9.60 -2.50 -1.24
CA HIS A 219 8.43 -1.68 -0.91
C HIS A 219 7.85 -0.97 -2.15
N ASN A 220 8.71 -0.55 -3.08
CA ASN A 220 8.40 0.15 -4.34
C ASN A 220 7.75 1.54 -4.22
N ASP A 221 7.36 1.98 -3.02
CA ASP A 221 6.77 3.32 -2.79
C ASP A 221 7.27 3.96 -1.49
N LEU A 222 8.59 4.11 -1.33
CA LEU A 222 9.20 4.56 -0.07
C LEU A 222 9.19 6.09 0.10
N LEU A 223 8.01 6.69 -0.01
CA LEU A 223 7.79 8.11 0.28
C LEU A 223 7.92 8.38 1.78
N CYS A 224 8.31 9.60 2.19
CA CYS A 224 8.52 9.94 3.61
C CYS A 224 7.27 9.66 4.47
N LYS A 225 6.08 9.95 3.93
CA LYS A 225 4.80 9.72 4.61
C LYS A 225 4.41 8.24 4.77
N ASN A 226 5.10 7.33 4.07
CA ASN A 226 4.97 5.88 4.25
C ASN A 226 5.93 5.34 5.33
N ILE A 227 6.74 6.19 5.97
CA ILE A 227 7.68 5.81 7.02
C ILE A 227 7.13 6.35 8.35
N ILE A 228 6.79 5.44 9.26
CA ILE A 228 6.34 5.78 10.60
C ILE A 228 7.49 5.63 11.58
N TYR A 229 7.85 6.72 12.26
CA TYR A 229 8.90 6.72 13.26
C TYR A 229 8.32 6.78 14.67
N ASN A 230 8.73 5.83 15.51
CA ASN A 230 8.35 5.78 16.92
C ASN A 230 9.54 6.13 17.81
N LYS A 231 9.59 7.39 18.26
CA LYS A 231 10.69 7.91 19.11
C LYS A 231 10.93 7.10 20.39
N LYS A 232 9.91 6.45 20.95
CA LYS A 232 10.06 5.63 22.17
C LYS A 232 10.74 4.29 21.92
N ARG A 233 10.60 3.74 20.70
CA ARG A 233 11.15 2.42 20.34
C ARG A 233 12.53 2.50 19.67
N GLY A 234 12.92 3.70 19.20
CA GLY A 234 14.14 3.92 18.44
C GLY A 234 14.11 3.19 17.11
#